data_AF-A0A4V3BP73-F1
#
_entry.id   AF-A0A4V3BP73-F1
#
_cell.length_a   1.000
_cell.length_b   1.000
_cell.length_c   1.000
_cell.angle_alpha   90.00
_cell.angle_beta   90.00
_cell.angle_gamma   90.00
#
_symmetry.space_group_name_H-M   'P 1'
#
loop_
_entity.id
_entity.type
_entity.pdbx_description
1 polymer ?
#
loop_
_entity_poly.entity_id
_entity_poly.type
_entity_poly.pdbx_seq_one_letter_code
_entity_poly.pdbx_strand_id
1 'polypeptide(L)'
;MSANASPCSGQPGPARSFLRHGLSCVLLLGLHFPGPSQAQVYRCTDPTGATSYQSVPCQQHGQPLELDTRQPSDAERRLNEERSRQDNARLRRIEAEREASAELAREQHGQRRKNEQLAAERCRNYLAEAEQLERSGNRRSGSLRGEKDRDKARKLRDRHFSECFAR
;
A
#
# COMPACT_ATOMS: atom_id res chain seq x y z
N MET A 1 9.13 75.67 -17.56
CA MET A 1 9.31 74.52 -16.64
C MET A 1 9.10 73.29 -17.51
N SER A 2 10.00 73.02 -18.46
CA SER A 2 11.39 72.56 -18.27
C SER A 2 11.38 71.15 -17.69
N ALA A 3 12.02 70.14 -18.25
CA ALA A 3 12.93 69.96 -19.40
C ALA A 3 13.23 68.43 -19.40
N ASN A 4 13.81 67.72 -20.36
CA ASN A 4 14.33 67.87 -21.72
C ASN A 4 14.60 66.39 -22.14
N ALA A 5 14.32 65.95 -23.37
CA ALA A 5 15.25 65.95 -24.51
C ALA A 5 16.66 65.38 -24.20
N SER A 6 17.34 64.55 -24.99
CA SER A 6 17.06 63.81 -26.23
C SER A 6 18.21 62.74 -26.34
N PRO A 7 18.83 62.40 -27.50
CA PRO A 7 19.07 61.03 -27.93
C PRO A 7 20.59 60.71 -27.99
N CYS A 8 21.00 59.57 -28.55
CA CYS A 8 22.06 59.55 -29.56
C CYS A 8 22.21 58.17 -30.21
N SER A 9 22.05 58.20 -31.53
CA SER A 9 22.32 57.18 -32.52
C SER A 9 23.79 56.77 -32.55
N GLY A 10 24.06 55.53 -32.96
CA GLY A 10 25.41 55.08 -33.30
C GLY A 10 25.48 53.61 -33.72
N GLN A 11 25.14 53.30 -34.98
CA GLN A 11 25.80 52.21 -35.70
C GLN A 11 27.10 52.78 -36.32
N PRO A 12 28.21 52.03 -36.43
CA PRO A 12 28.39 51.17 -37.60
C PRO A 12 29.27 49.90 -37.41
N GLY A 13 29.02 48.91 -38.28
CA GLY A 13 30.11 48.25 -38.99
C GLY A 13 30.52 46.83 -38.57
N PRO A 14 31.18 46.08 -39.47
CA PRO A 14 30.77 44.71 -39.77
C PRO A 14 31.81 43.63 -39.45
N ALA A 15 31.27 42.42 -39.36
CA ALA A 15 31.85 41.16 -39.80
C ALA A 15 33.02 40.53 -38.99
N ARG A 16 32.88 39.21 -38.87
CA ARG A 16 33.88 38.20 -38.49
C ARG A 16 34.08 38.14 -36.97
N SER A 17 33.87 37.02 -36.29
CA SER A 17 34.13 35.65 -36.71
C SER A 17 33.35 34.69 -35.82
N PHE A 18 32.83 33.66 -36.49
CA PHE A 18 32.36 32.40 -35.93
C PHE A 18 33.34 31.83 -34.89
N LEU A 19 32.85 30.84 -34.14
CA LEU A 19 33.56 30.02 -33.15
C LEU A 19 33.72 30.65 -31.76
N ARG A 20 32.64 30.61 -30.97
CA ARG A 20 32.71 30.50 -29.49
C ARG A 20 31.37 30.36 -28.76
N HIS A 21 30.26 30.29 -29.50
CA HIS A 21 28.91 30.26 -28.91
C HIS A 21 28.41 28.85 -28.55
N GLY A 22 29.17 27.79 -28.87
CA GLY A 22 28.78 26.41 -28.59
C GLY A 22 28.95 25.95 -27.14
N LEU A 23 29.69 26.69 -26.31
CA LEU A 23 30.06 26.26 -24.96
C LEU A 23 29.48 27.14 -23.83
N SER A 24 28.68 28.15 -24.16
CA SER A 24 28.08 29.06 -23.16
C SER A 24 26.63 28.71 -22.83
N CYS A 25 25.87 28.10 -23.74
CA CYS A 25 24.49 27.73 -23.48
C CYS A 25 24.33 26.55 -22.50
N VAL A 26 25.31 25.63 -22.43
CA VAL A 26 25.21 24.48 -21.51
C VAL A 26 25.50 24.88 -20.06
N LEU A 27 26.34 25.91 -19.83
CA LEU A 27 26.64 26.41 -18.49
C LEU A 27 25.53 27.30 -17.90
N LEU A 28 24.67 27.90 -18.74
CA LEU A 28 23.58 28.76 -18.28
C LEU A 28 22.27 28.01 -17.99
N LEU A 29 22.10 26.78 -18.49
CA LEU A 29 20.92 25.94 -18.23
C LEU A 29 21.03 25.04 -16.98
N GLY A 30 22.23 24.90 -16.40
CA GLY A 30 22.44 24.10 -15.18
C GLY A 30 22.07 24.81 -13.86
N LEU A 31 21.79 26.11 -13.89
CA LEU A 31 21.54 26.93 -12.69
C LEU A 31 20.05 27.09 -12.31
N HIS A 32 19.14 26.49 -13.05
CA HIS A 32 17.70 26.49 -12.73
C HIS A 32 17.28 25.16 -12.14
N PHE A 33 17.96 24.73 -11.06
CA PHE A 33 17.42 23.69 -10.18
C PHE A 33 16.49 24.40 -9.19
N PRO A 34 15.15 24.39 -9.37
CA PRO A 34 14.26 24.90 -8.34
C PRO A 34 14.48 24.00 -7.12
N GLY A 35 15.22 24.52 -6.14
CA GLY A 35 15.37 23.86 -4.86
C GLY A 35 13.98 23.59 -4.28
N PRO A 36 13.81 22.50 -3.48
CA PRO A 36 12.53 22.18 -2.88
C PRO A 36 12.07 23.35 -2.02
N SER A 37 11.12 24.15 -2.51
CA SER A 37 10.45 25.17 -1.72
C SER A 37 9.52 24.45 -0.76
N GLN A 38 10.00 24.21 0.46
CA GLN A 38 9.13 23.75 1.54
C GLN A 38 8.23 24.92 1.95
N ALA A 39 7.13 25.11 1.23
CA ALA A 39 6.07 26.01 1.63
C ALA A 39 5.32 25.37 2.80
N GLN A 40 5.70 25.74 4.02
CA GLN A 40 4.98 25.33 5.22
C GLN A 40 3.69 26.17 5.30
N VAL A 41 2.54 25.51 5.24
CA VAL A 41 1.23 26.15 5.45
C VAL A 41 0.78 25.84 6.86
N TYR A 42 0.63 26.86 7.68
CA TYR A 42 0.21 26.74 9.06
C TYR A 42 -1.31 26.94 9.15
N ARG A 43 -1.99 26.00 9.82
CA ARG A 43 -3.40 26.12 10.19
C ARG A 43 -3.48 26.86 11.53
N CYS A 44 -4.06 28.05 11.52
CA CYS A 44 -4.21 28.88 12.71
C CYS A 44 -5.68 28.97 13.09
N THR A 45 -5.98 28.71 14.35
CA THR A 45 -7.33 28.87 14.89
C THR A 45 -7.32 30.07 15.82
N ASP A 46 -8.22 31.02 15.57
CA ASP A 46 -8.38 32.20 16.43
C ASP A 46 -9.21 31.88 17.69
N PRO A 47 -9.26 32.78 18.69
CA PRO A 47 -10.02 32.57 19.92
C PRO A 47 -11.55 32.49 19.70
N THR A 48 -12.04 32.95 18.55
CA THR A 48 -13.46 32.86 18.15
C THR A 48 -13.79 31.54 17.45
N GLY A 49 -12.77 30.69 17.20
CA GLY A 49 -12.90 29.40 16.53
C GLY A 49 -12.75 29.46 15.00
N ALA A 50 -12.51 30.62 14.40
CA ALA A 50 -12.29 30.72 12.96
C ALA A 50 -10.89 30.18 12.61
N THR A 51 -10.82 29.41 11.53
CA THR A 51 -9.56 28.83 11.03
C THR A 51 -9.06 29.62 9.83
N SER A 52 -7.81 30.09 9.88
CA SER A 52 -7.10 30.68 8.75
C SER A 52 -5.86 29.85 8.39
N TYR A 53 -5.44 29.93 7.13
CA TYR A 53 -4.24 29.26 6.64
C TYR A 53 -3.24 30.31 6.19
N GLN A 54 -2.00 30.20 6.64
CA GLN A 54 -0.98 31.21 6.40
C GLN A 54 0.38 30.56 6.13
N SER A 55 1.19 31.22 5.31
CA SER A 55 2.56 30.80 4.96
C SER A 55 3.59 31.15 6.05
N VAL A 56 3.16 31.87 7.09
CA VAL A 56 3.96 32.20 8.27
C VAL A 56 3.40 31.49 9.49
N PRO A 57 4.24 31.07 10.46
CA PRO A 57 3.78 30.47 11.70
C PRO A 57 2.70 31.32 12.36
N CYS A 58 1.70 30.69 12.97
CA CYS A 58 0.64 31.40 13.69
C CYS A 58 1.26 32.38 14.67
N GLN A 59 0.90 33.66 14.59
CA GLN A 59 1.32 34.65 15.58
C GLN A 59 0.63 34.32 16.90
N GLN A 60 1.33 33.52 17.69
CA GLN A 60 1.05 33.06 19.05
C GLN A 60 -0.41 33.00 19.51
N HIS A 61 -0.94 31.78 19.49
CA HIS A 61 -1.80 31.27 20.58
C HIS A 61 -1.25 29.98 21.18
N GLY A 62 0.07 29.75 21.07
CA GLY A 62 0.73 28.74 21.90
C GLY A 62 1.02 29.37 23.25
N GLN A 63 0.20 29.08 24.26
CA GLN A 63 0.61 29.36 25.64
C GLN A 63 1.94 28.64 25.89
N PRO A 64 2.97 29.30 26.41
CA PRO A 64 4.20 28.62 26.79
C PRO A 64 3.83 27.53 27.80
N LEU A 65 3.98 26.27 27.39
CA LEU A 65 3.81 25.14 28.29
C LEU A 65 5.07 25.05 29.14
N GLU A 66 4.99 25.48 30.39
CA GLU A 66 6.04 25.15 31.35
C GLU A 66 6.10 23.64 31.51
N LEU A 67 7.24 23.08 31.12
CA LEU A 67 7.58 21.70 31.41
C LEU A 67 8.15 21.65 32.82
N ASP A 68 7.60 20.78 33.66
CA ASP A 68 8.17 20.53 34.97
C ASP A 68 9.55 19.86 34.78
N THR A 69 10.61 20.63 34.97
CA THR A 69 12.00 20.16 34.86
C THR A 69 12.53 19.61 36.18
N ARG A 70 11.71 19.52 37.23
CA ARG A 70 12.14 18.95 38.51
C ARG A 70 12.50 17.48 38.30
N GLN A 71 13.55 17.04 38.98
CA GLN A 71 13.81 15.61 39.06
C GLN A 71 12.70 14.94 39.87
N PRO A 72 12.16 13.80 39.39
CA PRO A 72 11.14 13.08 40.12
C PRO A 72 11.68 12.60 41.47
N SER A 73 10.85 12.81 42.50
CA SER A 73 11.12 12.34 43.85
C SER A 73 11.23 10.81 43.90
N ASP A 74 11.85 10.29 44.95
CA ASP A 74 12.00 8.84 45.16
C ASP A 74 10.66 8.10 45.14
N ALA A 75 9.60 8.73 45.67
CA ALA A 75 8.25 8.18 45.66
C ALA A 75 7.67 8.11 44.23
N GLU A 76 7.83 9.16 43.44
CA GLU A 76 7.39 9.20 42.04
C GLU A 76 8.15 8.21 41.17
N ARG A 77 9.46 8.06 41.39
CA ARG A 77 10.27 7.05 40.69
C ARG A 77 9.76 5.65 40.98
N ARG A 78 9.50 5.30 42.24
CA ARG A 78 8.96 3.99 42.63
C ARG A 78 7.58 3.72 42.02
N LEU A 79 6.68 4.71 42.03
CA LEU A 79 5.37 4.58 41.41
C LEU A 79 5.46 4.35 39.89
N ASN A 80 6.38 5.06 39.23
CA ASN A 80 6.60 4.90 37.81
C ASN A 80 7.23 3.55 37.46
N GLU A 81 8.18 3.07 38.27
CA GLU A 81 8.76 1.73 38.13
C GLU A 81 7.69 0.64 38.27
N GLU A 82 6.81 0.76 39.28
CA GLU A 82 5.72 -0.19 39.48
C GLU A 82 4.73 -0.19 38.31
N ARG A 83 4.33 0.99 37.83
CA ARG A 83 3.48 1.12 36.63
C ARG A 83 4.16 0.49 35.41
N SER A 84 5.43 0.78 35.18
CA SER A 84 6.20 0.21 34.07
C SER A 84 6.26 -1.32 34.16
N ARG A 85 6.42 -1.90 35.35
CA ARG A 85 6.36 -3.37 35.53
C ARG A 85 4.99 -3.92 35.17
N GLN A 86 3.91 -3.27 35.60
CA GLN A 86 2.54 -3.69 35.30
C GLN A 86 2.23 -3.59 33.80
N ASP A 87 2.64 -2.49 33.16
CA ASP A 87 2.45 -2.27 31.73
C ASP A 87 3.24 -3.30 30.91
N ASN A 88 4.51 -3.56 31.27
CA ASN A 88 5.31 -4.58 30.62
C ASN A 88 4.71 -5.98 30.79
N ALA A 89 4.20 -6.31 31.99
CA ALA A 89 3.52 -7.58 32.23
C ALA A 89 2.24 -7.70 31.38
N ARG A 90 1.48 -6.62 31.23
CA ARG A 90 0.29 -6.56 30.37
C ARG A 90 0.64 -6.74 28.90
N LEU A 91 1.65 -6.04 28.40
CA LEU A 91 2.12 -6.15 27.02
C LEU A 91 2.56 -7.57 26.69
N ARG A 92 3.29 -8.23 27.61
CA ARG A 92 3.68 -9.63 27.45
C ARG A 92 2.48 -10.57 27.31
N ARG A 93 1.41 -10.35 28.08
CA ARG A 93 0.18 -11.15 27.95
C ARG A 93 -0.50 -10.95 26.60
N ILE A 94 -0.61 -9.70 26.16
CA ILE A 94 -1.21 -9.37 24.86
C ILE A 94 -0.41 -9.99 23.72
N GLU A 95 0.92 -9.93 23.78
CA GLU A 95 1.76 -10.50 22.73
C GLU A 95 1.66 -12.04 22.70
N ALA A 96 1.65 -12.69 23.87
CA ALA A 96 1.44 -14.14 23.95
C ALA A 96 0.07 -14.57 23.38
N GLU A 97 -0.99 -13.79 23.62
CA GLU A 97 -2.31 -14.05 23.04
C GLU A 97 -2.33 -13.85 21.51
N ARG A 98 -1.62 -12.83 21.00
CA ARG A 98 -1.45 -12.60 19.56
C ARG A 98 -0.68 -13.74 18.90
N GLU A 99 0.37 -14.22 19.54
CA GLU A 99 1.16 -15.34 19.02
C GLU A 99 0.32 -16.62 18.98
N ALA A 100 -0.39 -16.94 20.06
CA ALA A 100 -1.29 -18.11 20.12
C ALA A 100 -2.42 -18.04 19.09
N SER A 101 -3.05 -16.87 18.92
CA SER A 101 -4.09 -16.70 17.90
C SER A 101 -3.54 -16.75 16.47
N ALA A 102 -2.35 -16.23 16.23
CA ALA A 102 -1.68 -16.33 14.93
C ALA A 102 -1.29 -17.79 14.59
N GLU A 103 -0.86 -18.58 15.56
CA GLU A 103 -0.58 -20.00 15.39
C GLU A 103 -1.86 -20.77 15.01
N LEU A 104 -2.93 -20.60 15.78
CA LEU A 104 -4.23 -21.21 15.48
C LEU A 104 -4.73 -20.82 14.08
N ALA A 105 -4.60 -19.54 13.70
CA ALA A 105 -4.99 -19.08 12.38
C ALA A 105 -4.15 -19.74 11.28
N ARG A 106 -2.83 -19.88 11.45
CA ARG A 106 -1.96 -20.58 10.49
C ARG A 106 -2.35 -22.04 10.34
N GLU A 107 -2.67 -22.72 11.43
CA GLU A 107 -3.13 -24.11 11.40
C GLU A 107 -4.46 -24.26 10.65
N GLN A 108 -5.44 -23.41 10.97
CA GLN A 108 -6.75 -23.40 10.29
C GLN A 108 -6.61 -23.10 8.81
N HIS A 109 -5.81 -22.10 8.44
CA HIS A 109 -5.51 -21.79 7.04
C HIS A 109 -4.80 -22.97 6.36
N GLY A 110 -3.81 -23.58 7.01
CA GLY A 110 -3.13 -24.77 6.51
C GLY A 110 -4.09 -25.93 6.26
N GLN A 111 -4.98 -26.21 7.21
CA GLN A 111 -5.98 -27.27 7.09
C GLN A 111 -6.98 -26.98 5.97
N ARG A 112 -7.47 -25.74 5.89
CA ARG A 112 -8.36 -25.31 4.81
C ARG A 112 -7.70 -25.49 3.45
N ARG A 113 -6.43 -25.08 3.30
CA ARG A 113 -5.68 -25.24 2.04
C ARG A 113 -5.47 -26.71 1.68
N LYS A 114 -5.13 -27.57 2.65
CA LYS A 114 -5.04 -29.03 2.44
C LYS A 114 -6.38 -29.61 1.99
N ASN A 115 -7.46 -29.25 2.68
CA ASN A 115 -8.82 -29.71 2.33
C ASN A 115 -9.23 -29.25 0.92
N GLU A 116 -8.94 -28.00 0.57
CA GLU A 116 -9.18 -27.45 -0.77
C GLU A 116 -8.36 -28.19 -1.84
N GLN A 117 -7.09 -28.50 -1.57
CA GLN A 117 -6.23 -29.27 -2.48
C GLN A 117 -6.75 -30.70 -2.67
N LEU A 118 -7.10 -31.39 -1.58
CA LEU A 118 -7.67 -32.74 -1.63
C LEU A 118 -9.02 -32.74 -2.36
N ALA A 119 -9.87 -31.72 -2.15
CA ALA A 119 -11.13 -31.58 -2.87
C ALA A 119 -10.89 -31.36 -4.38
N ALA A 120 -9.93 -30.49 -4.74
CA ALA A 120 -9.56 -30.26 -6.12
C ALA A 120 -9.00 -31.53 -6.78
N GLU A 121 -8.20 -32.32 -6.05
CA GLU A 121 -7.68 -33.59 -6.54
C GLU A 121 -8.79 -34.62 -6.78
N ARG A 122 -9.69 -34.82 -5.80
CA ARG A 122 -10.86 -35.69 -5.98
C ARG A 122 -11.67 -35.27 -7.20
N CYS A 123 -11.91 -33.97 -7.37
CA CYS A 123 -12.63 -33.46 -8.52
C CYS A 123 -11.93 -33.79 -9.85
N ARG A 124 -10.61 -33.59 -9.94
CA ARG A 124 -9.83 -33.96 -11.14
C ARG A 124 -9.98 -35.45 -11.47
N ASN A 125 -9.94 -36.31 -10.45
CA ASN A 125 -10.07 -37.75 -10.64
C ASN A 125 -11.48 -38.13 -11.14
N TYR A 126 -12.54 -37.56 -10.58
CA TYR A 126 -13.91 -37.80 -11.03
C TYR A 126 -14.14 -37.34 -12.47
N LEU A 127 -13.61 -36.17 -12.83
CA LEU A 127 -13.72 -35.66 -14.20
C LEU A 127 -12.96 -36.55 -15.19
N ALA A 128 -11.76 -37.01 -14.83
CA ALA A 128 -10.98 -37.93 -15.66
C ALA A 128 -11.69 -39.28 -15.84
N GLU A 129 -12.28 -39.84 -14.77
CA GLU A 129 -13.05 -41.09 -14.85
C GLU A 129 -14.31 -40.93 -15.72
N ALA A 130 -15.07 -39.85 -15.54
CA ALA A 130 -16.24 -39.55 -16.36
C ALA A 130 -15.86 -39.44 -17.84
N GLU A 131 -14.76 -38.76 -18.15
CA GLU A 131 -14.26 -38.62 -19.52
C GLU A 131 -13.84 -39.98 -20.12
N GLN A 132 -13.16 -40.83 -19.34
CA GLN A 132 -12.79 -42.16 -19.79
C GLN A 132 -14.02 -43.03 -20.11
N LEU A 133 -15.05 -42.98 -19.27
CA LEU A 133 -16.32 -43.68 -19.48
C LEU A 133 -17.07 -43.15 -20.72
N GLU A 134 -17.04 -41.84 -20.98
CA GLU A 134 -17.59 -41.28 -22.21
C GLU A 134 -16.84 -41.74 -23.44
N ARG A 135 -15.50 -41.70 -23.40
CA ARG A 135 -14.66 -42.17 -24.51
C ARG A 135 -14.91 -43.65 -24.78
N SER A 136 -15.02 -44.50 -23.75
CA SER A 136 -15.34 -45.93 -23.93
C SER A 136 -16.75 -46.14 -24.48
N GLY A 137 -17.73 -45.37 -23.98
CA GLY A 137 -19.10 -45.37 -24.44
C GLY A 137 -19.24 -44.99 -25.92
N ASN A 138 -18.52 -43.94 -26.34
CA ASN A 138 -18.51 -43.46 -27.73
C ASN A 138 -17.84 -44.45 -28.68
N ARG A 139 -16.74 -45.10 -28.28
CA ARG A 139 -16.09 -46.15 -29.07
C ARG A 139 -17.00 -47.36 -29.30
N ARG A 140 -17.93 -47.63 -28.39
CA ARG A 140 -18.89 -48.76 -28.45
C ARG A 140 -20.30 -48.29 -28.78
N SER A 141 -20.42 -47.24 -29.59
CA SER A 141 -21.72 -46.67 -29.97
C SER A 141 -22.62 -47.74 -30.59
N GLY A 142 -23.91 -47.74 -30.20
CA GLY A 142 -24.88 -48.75 -30.62
C GLY A 142 -24.92 -50.04 -29.77
N SER A 143 -24.03 -50.20 -28.77
CA SER A 143 -24.08 -51.33 -27.84
C SER A 143 -24.71 -50.95 -26.49
N LEU A 144 -25.39 -51.92 -25.85
CA LEU A 144 -25.91 -51.76 -24.48
C LEU A 144 -24.80 -51.43 -23.46
N ARG A 145 -23.57 -51.93 -23.68
CA ARG A 145 -22.42 -51.59 -22.84
C ARG A 145 -22.01 -50.13 -23.03
N GLY A 146 -21.99 -49.62 -24.26
CA GLY A 146 -21.67 -48.23 -24.54
C GLY A 146 -22.69 -47.25 -23.95
N GLU A 147 -23.98 -47.61 -23.99
CA GLU A 147 -25.04 -46.82 -23.34
C GLU A 147 -24.89 -46.79 -21.81
N LYS A 148 -24.60 -47.93 -21.19
CA LYS A 148 -24.32 -48.01 -19.74
C LYS A 148 -23.11 -47.17 -19.32
N ASP A 149 -22.04 -47.17 -20.11
CA ASP A 149 -20.84 -46.37 -19.81
C ASP A 149 -21.15 -44.86 -19.86
N ARG A 150 -21.93 -44.40 -20.85
CA ARG A 150 -22.37 -42.99 -20.94
C ARG A 150 -23.30 -42.59 -19.79
N ASP A 151 -24.24 -43.44 -19.41
CA ASP A 151 -25.13 -43.20 -18.27
C ASP A 151 -24.35 -43.12 -16.94
N LYS A 152 -23.34 -43.99 -16.76
CA LYS A 152 -22.43 -43.92 -15.61
C LYS A 152 -21.65 -42.60 -15.59
N ALA A 153 -21.09 -42.16 -16.72
CA ALA A 153 -20.37 -40.89 -16.79
C ALA A 153 -21.26 -39.70 -16.41
N ARG A 154 -22.50 -39.68 -16.89
CA ARG A 154 -23.50 -38.67 -16.52
C ARG A 154 -23.78 -38.71 -15.00
N LYS A 155 -24.09 -39.89 -14.45
CA LYS A 155 -24.36 -40.05 -13.02
C LYS A 155 -23.18 -39.65 -12.13
N LEU A 156 -21.95 -39.91 -12.58
CA LEU A 156 -20.75 -39.54 -11.84
C LEU A 156 -20.61 -38.02 -11.76
N ARG A 157 -20.84 -37.30 -12.87
CA ARG A 157 -20.86 -35.83 -12.88
C ARG A 157 -21.99 -35.23 -12.06
N ASP A 158 -23.19 -35.78 -12.18
CA ASP A 158 -24.35 -35.28 -11.42
C ASP A 158 -24.14 -35.45 -9.91
N ARG A 159 -23.58 -36.59 -9.48
CA ARG A 159 -23.32 -36.88 -8.05
C ARG A 159 -22.28 -35.94 -7.44
N HIS A 160 -21.21 -35.64 -8.17
CA HIS A 160 -20.10 -34.83 -7.67
C HIS A 160 -20.15 -33.38 -8.15
N PHE A 161 -21.31 -32.96 -8.70
CA PHE A 161 -21.48 -31.61 -9.25
C PHE A 161 -21.22 -30.53 -8.20
N SER A 162 -21.83 -30.67 -7.01
CA SER A 162 -21.67 -29.70 -5.91
C SER A 162 -20.24 -29.64 -5.38
N GLU A 163 -19.53 -30.77 -5.33
CA GLU A 163 -18.14 -30.82 -4.84
C GLU A 163 -17.16 -30.17 -5.84
N CYS A 164 -17.45 -30.26 -7.13
CA CYS A 164 -16.58 -29.77 -8.20
C CYS A 164 -16.91 -28.35 -8.67
N PHE A 165 -18.18 -27.96 -8.70
CA PHE A 165 -18.67 -26.78 -9.41
C PHE A 165 -19.43 -25.78 -8.53
N ALA A 166 -19.82 -26.13 -7.31
CA ALA A 166 -20.35 -25.14 -6.37
C ALA A 166 -19.18 -24.41 -5.70
N ARG A 167 -18.66 -23.38 -6.37
CA ARG A 167 -17.72 -22.41 -5.82
C ARG A 167 -18.25 -21.00 -5.99
#